data_AF-M3GYB6-F1
#
_entry.id   AF-M3GYB6-F1
#
_cell.length_a   1.000
_cell.length_b   1.000
_cell.length_c   1.000
_cell.angle_alpha   90.00
_cell.angle_beta   90.00
_cell.angle_gamma   90.00
#
_symmetry.space_group_name_H-M   'P 1'
#
loop_
_entity.id
_entity.type
_entity.pdbx_description
1 polymer ?
#
loop_
_entity_poly.entity_id
_entity_poly.type
_entity_poly.pdbx_seq_one_letter_code
_entity_poly.pdbx_strand_id
1 'polypeptide(L)'
;MILLGLLFYSGELTQILSKRNDFLGKVIKEVKFKGNKNTPDSDLESMIEIKIGKTLTKKILDRDLKNLFNSGFFYFVDIQAEEVSDGIRIIFDLKERPRVKEIEFVGADEVFPADLRDKLPLKDNEVITPQKITKSRDLILQKYRDEGFFLAYVKVELGKPDSKTNLVRVRFVIDEGEEIPVSKINVYGNESIETSEILSVIEMKEEGVFEGGNFKESSFEKDKDTIVAYLKSKGYLDAELIREGTNWEIHWENPEKKIEELSS
;
A
#
# COMPACT_ATOMS: atom_id res chain seq x y z
N MET A 1 14.16 12.78 -8.45
CA MET A 1 15.55 12.47 -8.08
C MET A 1 15.59 12.10 -6.60
N ILE A 2 15.34 10.83 -6.27
CA ILE A 2 15.22 10.40 -4.86
C ILE A 2 16.63 10.23 -4.32
N LEU A 3 17.08 11.21 -3.53
CA LEU A 3 18.29 11.13 -2.75
C LEU A 3 18.06 10.06 -1.66
N LEU A 4 18.44 8.81 -1.93
CA LEU A 4 18.62 7.80 -0.90
C LEU A 4 19.78 8.27 -0.01
N GLY A 5 19.45 9.00 1.05
CA GLY A 5 20.38 9.36 2.10
C GLY A 5 20.78 8.11 2.88
N LEU A 6 21.77 7.38 2.36
CA LEU A 6 22.63 6.47 3.11
C LEU A 6 23.42 7.31 4.13
N LEU A 7 22.77 7.66 5.24
CA LEU A 7 23.45 8.21 6.40
C LEU A 7 24.21 7.08 7.09
N PHE A 8 25.53 7.13 6.92
CA PHE A 8 26.54 6.35 7.59
C PHE A 8 26.30 6.27 9.11
N TYR A 9 25.81 5.13 9.59
CA TYR A 9 25.81 4.71 10.99
C TYR A 9 26.71 3.47 11.17
N SER A 10 27.89 3.45 10.54
CA SER A 10 28.78 2.27 10.52
C SER A 10 29.66 2.12 11.78
N GLY A 11 29.55 3.03 12.76
CA GLY A 11 30.37 2.99 13.99
C GLY A 11 29.74 2.26 15.18
N GLU A 12 28.42 2.38 15.38
CA GLU A 12 27.73 1.79 16.55
C GLU A 12 27.15 0.39 16.27
N LEU A 13 26.90 0.05 15.00
CA LEU A 13 26.25 -1.21 14.64
C LEU A 13 27.10 -2.45 14.99
N THR A 14 28.43 -2.30 15.05
CA THR A 14 29.36 -3.40 15.29
C THR A 14 29.34 -3.91 16.74
N GLN A 15 28.90 -3.09 17.71
CA GLN A 15 28.71 -3.54 19.10
C GLN A 15 27.35 -4.17 19.36
N ILE A 16 26.39 -4.03 18.43
CA ILE A 16 25.05 -4.63 18.51
C ILE A 16 24.99 -5.90 17.64
N LEU A 17 26.08 -6.64 17.56
CA LEU A 17 25.98 -8.05 17.17
C LEU A 17 25.58 -8.81 18.42
N SER A 18 24.28 -9.10 18.54
CA SER A 18 23.73 -9.90 19.63
C SER A 18 24.57 -11.17 19.82
N LYS A 19 25.21 -11.28 21.00
CA LYS A 19 25.95 -12.47 21.44
C LYS A 19 25.04 -13.67 21.73
N ARG A 20 23.77 -13.64 21.33
CA ARG A 20 22.78 -14.73 21.55
C ARG A 20 23.29 -16.11 21.12
N ASN A 21 24.14 -16.17 20.09
CA ASN A 21 24.72 -17.43 19.61
C ASN A 21 25.70 -18.05 20.62
N ASP A 22 26.32 -17.25 21.50
CA ASP A 22 27.23 -17.72 22.55
C ASP A 22 26.47 -18.46 23.67
N PHE A 23 25.14 -18.37 23.68
CA PHE A 23 24.25 -18.94 24.71
C PHE A 23 23.45 -20.15 24.20
N LEU A 24 23.73 -20.64 22.99
CA LEU A 24 23.12 -21.86 22.48
C LEU A 24 23.43 -23.05 23.39
N GLY A 25 22.45 -23.93 23.60
CA GLY A 25 22.59 -25.09 24.49
C GLY A 25 22.32 -24.80 25.98
N LYS A 26 22.19 -23.53 26.39
CA LYS A 26 21.82 -23.18 27.77
C LYS A 26 20.31 -23.23 28.00
N VAL A 27 19.92 -23.48 29.25
CA VAL A 27 18.51 -23.53 29.67
C VAL A 27 17.98 -22.11 29.91
N ILE A 28 16.83 -21.81 29.32
CA ILE A 28 16.13 -20.54 29.49
C ILE A 28 15.47 -20.53 30.86
N LYS A 29 15.79 -19.54 31.69
CA LYS A 29 15.22 -19.36 33.04
C LYS A 29 14.26 -18.20 33.10
N GLU A 30 14.40 -17.23 32.20
CA GLU A 30 13.59 -16.03 32.19
C GLU A 30 13.40 -15.55 30.74
N VAL A 31 12.21 -15.04 30.43
CA VAL A 31 11.88 -14.41 29.17
C VAL A 31 11.30 -13.03 29.47
N LYS A 32 11.82 -12.00 28.80
CA LYS A 32 11.34 -10.63 28.93
C LYS A 32 11.10 -10.02 27.56
N PHE A 33 10.09 -9.18 27.46
CA PHE A 33 9.80 -8.35 26.30
C PHE A 33 10.03 -6.88 26.64
N LYS A 34 10.58 -6.12 25.70
CA LYS A 34 10.79 -4.69 25.80
C LYS A 34 10.34 -4.02 24.52
N GLY A 35 9.75 -2.83 24.65
CA GLY A 35 9.37 -1.98 23.52
C GLY A 35 8.03 -2.31 22.86
N ASN A 36 7.34 -3.36 23.31
CA ASN A 36 5.93 -3.58 23.03
C ASN A 36 5.04 -2.64 23.87
N LYS A 37 3.97 -2.15 23.26
CA LYS A 37 3.00 -1.21 23.86
C LYS A 37 1.56 -1.65 23.62
N ASN A 38 1.25 -2.00 22.37
CA ASN A 38 -0.09 -2.44 21.96
C ASN A 38 -0.19 -3.96 21.80
N THR A 39 0.91 -4.68 21.98
CA THR A 39 0.96 -6.15 21.95
C THR A 39 1.29 -6.64 23.37
N PRO A 40 0.33 -7.20 24.11
CA PRO A 40 0.59 -7.78 25.43
C PRO A 40 1.65 -8.88 25.41
N ASP A 41 2.39 -9.04 26.50
CA ASP A 41 3.39 -10.10 26.65
C ASP A 41 2.79 -11.50 26.45
N SER A 42 1.54 -11.72 26.85
CA SER A 42 0.82 -12.99 26.63
C SER A 42 0.67 -13.33 25.14
N ASP A 43 0.45 -12.32 24.31
CA ASP A 43 0.28 -12.51 22.86
C ASP A 43 1.63 -12.83 22.23
N LEU A 44 2.67 -12.10 22.63
CA LEU A 44 4.06 -12.38 22.22
C LEU A 44 4.49 -13.79 22.61
N GLU A 45 4.17 -14.20 23.83
CA GLU A 45 4.41 -15.55 24.33
C GLU A 45 3.74 -16.60 23.44
N SER A 46 2.53 -16.36 22.94
CA SER A 46 1.84 -17.31 22.05
C SER A 46 2.49 -17.44 20.67
N MET A 47 3.24 -16.43 20.22
CA MET A 47 3.88 -16.38 18.90
C MET A 47 5.26 -17.07 18.84
N ILE A 48 5.86 -17.34 20.01
CA ILE A 48 7.24 -17.81 20.12
C ILE A 48 7.34 -19.22 20.73
N GLU A 49 8.36 -19.96 20.33
CA GLU A 49 8.70 -21.27 20.87
C GLU A 49 9.64 -21.20 22.09
N ILE A 50 10.41 -20.10 22.24
CA ILE A 50 11.20 -19.78 23.43
C ILE A 50 10.29 -19.74 24.66
N LYS A 51 10.57 -20.63 25.61
CA LYS A 51 9.85 -20.75 26.87
C LYS A 51 10.80 -21.09 28.01
N ILE A 52 10.43 -20.67 29.21
CA ILE A 52 11.14 -21.03 30.44
C ILE A 52 11.23 -22.57 30.54
N GLY A 53 12.41 -23.06 30.92
CA GLY A 53 12.73 -24.49 31.04
C GLY A 53 13.24 -25.15 29.75
N LYS A 54 13.09 -24.51 28.58
CA LYS A 54 13.63 -25.04 27.32
C LYS A 54 15.10 -24.70 27.13
N THR A 55 15.79 -25.51 26.32
CA THR A 55 17.14 -25.22 25.85
C THR A 55 17.10 -24.27 24.64
N LEU A 56 17.91 -23.22 24.67
CA LEU A 56 18.04 -22.31 23.54
C LEU A 56 18.74 -23.01 22.37
N THR A 57 18.11 -22.99 21.20
CA THR A 57 18.70 -23.53 19.96
C THR A 57 18.63 -22.49 18.86
N LYS A 58 19.55 -22.58 17.89
CA LYS A 58 19.56 -21.69 16.72
C LYS A 58 18.25 -21.81 15.92
N LYS A 59 17.71 -23.02 15.81
CA LYS A 59 16.45 -23.29 15.11
C LYS A 59 15.28 -22.54 15.75
N ILE A 60 15.20 -22.55 17.08
CA ILE A 60 14.15 -21.85 17.82
C ILE A 60 14.32 -20.32 17.63
N LEU A 61 15.55 -19.80 17.77
CA LEU A 61 15.84 -18.37 17.55
C LEU A 61 15.42 -17.90 16.15
N ASP A 62 15.87 -18.59 15.10
CA ASP A 62 15.59 -18.22 13.71
C ASP A 62 14.08 -18.27 13.42
N ARG A 63 13.38 -19.25 14.01
CA ARG A 63 11.92 -19.41 13.86
C ARG A 63 11.16 -18.30 14.59
N ASP A 64 11.51 -18.01 15.83
CA ASP A 64 10.82 -16.99 16.63
C ASP A 64 11.04 -15.60 16.04
N LEU A 65 12.26 -15.29 15.59
CA LEU A 65 12.55 -14.08 14.84
C LEU A 65 11.64 -13.97 13.61
N LYS A 66 11.57 -15.04 12.80
CA LYS A 66 10.71 -15.09 11.62
C LYS A 66 9.23 -14.94 11.95
N ASN A 67 8.74 -15.61 13.00
CA ASN A 67 7.34 -15.53 13.44
C ASN A 67 6.98 -14.10 13.85
N LEU A 68 7.83 -13.45 14.66
CA LEU A 68 7.61 -12.08 15.11
C LEU A 68 7.65 -11.08 13.95
N PHE A 69 8.57 -11.21 12.99
CA PHE A 69 8.55 -10.37 11.79
C PHE A 69 7.30 -10.61 10.92
N ASN A 70 6.92 -11.87 10.72
CA ASN A 70 5.77 -12.25 9.91
C ASN A 70 4.42 -11.90 10.54
N SER A 71 4.37 -11.65 11.86
CA SER A 71 3.17 -11.11 12.53
C SER A 71 2.76 -9.75 11.93
N GLY A 72 3.72 -9.01 11.35
CA GLY A 72 3.49 -7.67 10.86
C GLY A 72 3.32 -6.61 11.95
N PHE A 73 3.54 -6.94 13.23
CA PHE A 73 3.40 -6.01 14.35
C PHE A 73 4.69 -5.22 14.64
N PHE A 74 5.83 -5.74 14.22
CA PHE A 74 7.15 -5.15 14.52
C PHE A 74 7.86 -4.76 13.23
N TYR A 75 8.63 -3.65 13.29
CA TYR A 75 9.58 -3.29 12.22
C TYR A 75 11.03 -3.55 12.61
N PHE A 76 11.26 -3.86 13.89
CA PHE A 76 12.54 -4.27 14.43
C PHE A 76 12.30 -5.31 15.53
N VAL A 77 13.07 -6.39 15.47
CA VAL A 77 13.11 -7.46 16.47
C VAL A 77 14.57 -7.82 16.67
N ASP A 78 15.06 -7.65 17.88
CA ASP A 78 16.31 -8.24 18.33
C ASP A 78 16.07 -9.18 19.51
N ILE A 79 16.90 -10.20 19.60
CA ILE A 79 16.86 -11.18 20.70
C ILE A 79 18.23 -11.12 21.37
N GLN A 80 18.24 -10.79 22.64
CA GLN A 80 19.43 -10.71 23.48
C GLN A 80 19.38 -11.82 24.53
N ALA A 81 20.55 -12.24 24.98
CA ALA A 81 20.69 -13.25 26.01
C ALA A 81 21.72 -12.78 27.06
N GLU A 82 21.38 -12.98 28.33
CA GLU A 82 22.22 -12.66 29.49
C GLU A 82 22.36 -13.91 30.37
N GLU A 83 23.53 -14.12 30.99
CA GLU A 83 23.66 -15.16 32.02
C GLU A 83 22.89 -14.77 33.28
N VAL A 84 22.25 -15.77 33.88
CA VAL A 84 21.66 -15.71 35.22
C VAL A 84 22.11 -16.96 35.97
N SER A 85 21.95 -17.00 37.29
CA SER A 85 22.57 -18.01 38.19
C SER A 85 22.64 -19.43 37.62
N ASP A 86 21.52 -19.94 37.09
CA ASP A 86 21.38 -21.33 36.64
C ASP A 86 20.93 -21.45 35.17
N GLY A 87 21.28 -20.47 34.33
CA GLY A 87 20.95 -20.51 32.91
C GLY A 87 21.03 -19.15 32.24
N ILE A 88 20.05 -18.85 31.41
CA ILE A 88 20.00 -17.59 30.68
C ILE A 88 18.65 -16.90 30.79
N ARG A 89 18.70 -15.57 30.74
CA ARG A 89 17.55 -14.71 30.47
C ARG A 89 17.55 -14.36 28.99
N ILE A 90 16.41 -14.54 28.33
CA ILE A 90 16.17 -14.02 26.98
C ILE A 90 15.43 -12.70 27.08
N ILE A 91 15.90 -11.70 26.34
CA ILE A 91 15.25 -10.39 26.23
C ILE A 91 14.93 -10.15 24.76
N PHE A 92 13.66 -10.03 24.44
CA PHE A 92 13.20 -9.56 23.14
C PHE A 92 13.16 -8.03 23.16
N ASP A 93 14.00 -7.39 22.37
CA ASP A 93 13.99 -5.94 22.15
C ASP A 93 13.22 -5.64 20.85
N LEU A 94 12.04 -5.05 21.00
CA LEU A 94 11.05 -4.91 19.95
C LEU A 94 10.81 -3.44 19.63
N LYS A 95 10.62 -3.11 18.34
CA LYS A 95 10.00 -1.84 17.95
C LYS A 95 8.70 -2.11 17.20
N GLU A 96 7.60 -1.86 17.89
CA GLU A 96 6.25 -1.97 17.34
C GLU A 96 6.00 -0.97 16.21
N ARG A 97 5.35 -1.44 15.17
CA ARG A 97 4.73 -0.59 14.16
C ARG A 97 3.60 0.21 14.81
N PRO A 98 3.46 1.49 14.45
CA PRO A 98 2.36 2.29 14.95
C PRO A 98 1.01 1.78 14.43
N ARG A 99 -0.05 2.11 15.15
CA ARG A 99 -1.43 1.89 14.71
C ARG A 99 -2.06 3.19 14.25
N VAL A 100 -3.06 3.10 13.40
CA VAL A 100 -3.81 4.26 12.92
C VAL A 100 -4.60 4.87 14.07
N LYS A 101 -4.40 6.16 14.36
CA LYS A 101 -5.27 6.95 15.24
C LYS A 101 -6.55 7.32 14.51
N GLU A 102 -6.37 7.92 13.33
CA GLU A 102 -7.40 8.41 12.43
C GLU A 102 -6.79 8.52 11.02
N ILE A 103 -7.66 8.51 10.01
CA ILE A 103 -7.27 8.75 8.62
C ILE A 103 -7.97 10.02 8.17
N GLU A 104 -7.20 10.96 7.67
CA GLU A 104 -7.70 12.21 7.08
C GLU A 104 -7.44 12.21 5.58
N PHE A 105 -8.39 12.76 4.83
CA PHE A 105 -8.27 13.05 3.42
C PHE A 105 -8.25 14.56 3.26
N VAL A 106 -7.22 15.09 2.61
CA VAL A 106 -7.02 16.53 2.40
C VAL A 106 -7.00 16.78 0.90
N GLY A 107 -7.77 17.75 0.41
CA GLY A 107 -7.93 17.99 -1.03
C GLY A 107 -8.81 16.94 -1.72
N ALA A 108 -9.80 16.40 -1.01
CA ALA A 108 -10.80 15.49 -1.56
C ALA A 108 -12.14 16.21 -1.70
N ASP A 109 -12.28 16.99 -2.76
CA ASP A 109 -13.44 17.84 -3.02
C ASP A 109 -14.42 17.16 -3.98
N GLU A 110 -13.92 16.41 -4.96
CA GLU A 110 -14.71 15.74 -6.00
C GLU A 110 -15.15 14.32 -5.60
N VAL A 111 -14.41 13.66 -4.70
CA VAL A 111 -14.76 12.33 -4.18
C VAL A 111 -15.02 12.37 -2.68
N PHE A 112 -16.21 11.93 -2.26
CA PHE A 112 -16.57 11.90 -0.85
C PHE A 112 -15.57 11.06 -0.01
N PRO A 113 -15.01 11.62 1.09
CA PRO A 113 -14.07 10.91 1.94
C PRO A 113 -14.59 9.57 2.51
N ALA A 114 -15.91 9.43 2.68
CA ALA A 114 -16.53 8.19 3.12
C ALA A 114 -16.32 7.04 2.10
N ASP A 115 -16.50 7.33 0.81
CA ASP A 115 -16.32 6.35 -0.27
C ASP A 115 -14.87 5.89 -0.39
N LEU A 116 -13.92 6.81 -0.15
CA LEU A 116 -12.51 6.48 -0.06
C LEU A 116 -12.26 5.56 1.13
N ARG A 117 -12.72 5.97 2.32
CA ARG A 117 -12.48 5.30 3.59
C ARG A 117 -12.98 3.86 3.60
N ASP A 118 -14.15 3.60 3.02
CA ASP A 118 -14.78 2.27 3.03
C ASP A 118 -13.94 1.21 2.30
N LYS A 119 -13.27 1.60 1.21
CA LYS A 119 -12.46 0.68 0.39
C LYS A 119 -11.06 0.42 0.95
N LEU A 120 -10.54 1.25 1.87
CA LEU A 120 -9.16 1.13 2.33
C LEU A 120 -8.92 -0.10 3.22
N PRO A 121 -7.78 -0.81 3.08
CA PRO A 121 -7.35 -1.82 4.03
C PRO A 121 -6.86 -1.24 5.37
N LEU A 122 -6.51 0.05 5.41
CA LEU A 122 -6.23 0.76 6.67
C LEU A 122 -7.53 1.26 7.28
N LYS A 123 -7.74 0.94 8.55
CA LYS A 123 -8.86 1.39 9.38
C LYS A 123 -8.31 1.94 10.70
N ASP A 124 -9.15 2.56 11.52
CA ASP A 124 -8.72 3.01 12.85
C ASP A 124 -8.24 1.83 13.70
N ASN A 125 -7.22 2.08 14.51
CA ASN A 125 -6.53 1.09 15.34
C ASN A 125 -5.80 -0.04 14.57
N GLU A 126 -5.82 -0.01 13.24
CA GLU A 126 -5.13 -0.98 12.40
C GLU A 126 -3.62 -0.76 12.40
N VAL A 127 -2.83 -1.84 12.36
CA VAL A 127 -1.36 -1.73 12.30
C VAL A 127 -0.92 -1.19 10.94
N ILE A 128 -0.09 -0.14 10.97
CA ILE A 128 0.45 0.50 9.76
C ILE A 128 1.60 -0.34 9.21
N THR A 129 1.41 -0.84 7.99
CA THR A 129 2.45 -1.56 7.22
C THR A 129 2.68 -0.86 5.89
N PRO A 130 3.90 -0.91 5.31
CA PRO A 130 4.18 -0.36 3.99
C PRO A 130 3.20 -0.86 2.92
N GLN A 131 2.88 -2.17 2.97
CA GLN A 131 1.95 -2.81 2.04
C GLN A 131 0.55 -2.22 2.13
N LYS A 132 0.03 -2.00 3.35
CA LYS A 132 -1.29 -1.39 3.54
C LYS A 132 -1.31 0.07 3.12
N ILE A 133 -0.24 0.83 3.39
CA ILE A 133 -0.11 2.24 2.96
C ILE A 133 -0.13 2.33 1.43
N THR A 134 0.72 1.55 0.75
CA THR A 134 0.77 1.51 -0.71
C THR A 134 -0.58 1.09 -1.30
N LYS A 135 -1.18 0.01 -0.79
CA LYS A 135 -2.48 -0.47 -1.27
C LYS A 135 -3.60 0.56 -1.04
N SER A 136 -3.64 1.22 0.12
CA SER A 136 -4.61 2.29 0.36
C SER A 136 -4.45 3.44 -0.63
N ARG A 137 -3.21 3.91 -0.86
CA ARG A 137 -2.93 4.96 -1.86
C ARG A 137 -3.41 4.54 -3.25
N ASP A 138 -3.12 3.31 -3.67
CA ASP A 138 -3.46 2.81 -5.00
C ASP A 138 -4.97 2.68 -5.19
N LEU A 139 -5.72 2.28 -4.14
CA LEU A 139 -7.18 2.23 -4.17
C LEU A 139 -7.82 3.62 -4.23
N ILE A 140 -7.23 4.62 -3.57
CA ILE A 140 -7.67 6.02 -3.69
C ILE A 140 -7.47 6.48 -5.12
N LEU A 141 -6.25 6.32 -5.67
CA LEU A 141 -5.95 6.66 -7.06
C LEU A 141 -6.89 5.96 -8.05
N GLN A 142 -7.15 4.66 -7.84
CA GLN A 142 -8.09 3.92 -8.68
C GLN A 142 -9.51 4.50 -8.62
N LYS A 143 -10.01 4.84 -7.43
CA LYS A 143 -11.33 5.48 -7.30
C LYS A 143 -11.39 6.81 -8.05
N TYR A 144 -10.35 7.64 -7.98
CA TYR A 144 -10.29 8.88 -8.75
C TYR A 144 -10.31 8.63 -10.27
N ARG A 145 -9.53 7.66 -10.76
CA ARG A 145 -9.55 7.27 -12.18
C ARG A 145 -10.91 6.75 -12.65
N ASP A 146 -11.59 5.99 -11.80
CA ASP A 146 -12.95 5.50 -12.08
C ASP A 146 -13.97 6.66 -12.18
N GLU A 147 -13.72 7.76 -11.46
CA GLU A 147 -14.56 8.97 -11.53
C GLU A 147 -14.19 9.91 -12.69
N GLY A 148 -13.03 9.74 -13.32
CA GLY A 148 -12.56 10.56 -14.46
C GLY A 148 -11.35 11.43 -14.16
N PHE A 149 -10.86 11.40 -12.91
CA PHE A 149 -9.69 12.14 -12.43
C PHE A 149 -8.42 11.32 -12.66
N PHE A 150 -8.05 11.19 -13.92
CA PHE A 150 -6.93 10.32 -14.30
C PHE A 150 -5.57 10.83 -13.80
N LEU A 151 -5.41 12.15 -13.73
CA LEU A 151 -4.18 12.82 -13.26
C LEU A 151 -4.09 12.94 -11.74
N ALA A 152 -5.05 12.35 -11.01
CA ALA A 152 -5.03 12.40 -9.56
C ALA A 152 -3.70 11.88 -8.99
N TYR A 153 -3.23 12.57 -7.96
CA TYR A 153 -2.02 12.24 -7.23
C TYR A 153 -2.32 12.16 -5.74
N VAL A 154 -1.70 11.20 -5.05
CA VAL A 154 -1.90 10.99 -3.61
C VAL A 154 -0.55 10.90 -2.91
N LYS A 155 -0.27 11.90 -2.06
CA LYS A 155 0.83 11.89 -1.10
C LYS A 155 0.33 11.30 0.22
N VAL A 156 1.09 10.36 0.78
CA VAL A 156 0.79 9.82 2.12
C VAL A 156 1.72 10.45 3.14
N GLU A 157 1.16 11.11 4.14
CA GLU A 157 1.89 11.68 5.26
C GLU A 157 1.55 10.95 6.56
N LEU A 158 2.59 10.53 7.28
CA LEU A 158 2.45 9.94 8.60
C LEU A 158 2.84 10.96 9.66
N GLY A 159 1.94 11.22 10.59
CA GLY A 159 2.25 12.02 11.78
C GLY A 159 3.31 11.34 12.66
N LYS A 160 3.86 12.08 13.63
CA LYS A 160 4.73 11.51 14.65
C LYS A 160 3.92 10.54 15.53
N PRO A 161 4.42 9.32 15.82
CA PRO A 161 3.76 8.42 16.75
C PRO A 161 3.62 9.04 18.13
N ASP A 162 2.43 8.92 18.72
CA ASP A 162 2.21 9.31 20.10
C ASP A 162 3.11 8.49 21.05
N SER A 163 3.80 9.16 21.96
CA SER A 163 4.82 8.53 22.79
C SER A 163 4.24 7.54 23.80
N LYS A 164 2.94 7.64 24.15
CA LYS A 164 2.29 6.74 25.11
C LYS A 164 1.58 5.59 24.42
N THR A 165 0.83 5.90 23.36
CA THR A 165 -0.10 4.97 22.71
C THR A 165 0.46 4.36 21.42
N ASN A 166 1.52 4.92 20.84
CA ASN A 166 2.06 4.54 19.52
C ASN A 166 1.03 4.68 18.38
N LEU A 167 0.04 5.56 18.55
CA LEU A 167 -0.93 5.87 17.53
C LEU A 167 -0.42 6.99 16.61
N VAL A 168 -0.72 6.88 15.33
CA VAL A 168 -0.30 7.81 14.27
C VAL A 168 -1.51 8.23 13.45
N ARG A 169 -1.63 9.55 13.21
CA ARG A 169 -2.55 10.07 12.20
C ARG A 169 -1.97 9.84 10.80
N VAL A 170 -2.78 9.27 9.92
CA VAL A 170 -2.42 9.06 8.51
C VAL A 170 -3.17 10.08 7.67
N ARG A 171 -2.47 10.89 6.89
CA ARG A 171 -3.09 11.82 5.94
C ARG A 171 -2.84 11.36 4.52
N PHE A 172 -3.91 11.25 3.75
CA PHE A 172 -3.84 11.18 2.29
C PHE A 172 -4.07 12.59 1.77
N VAL A 173 -2.99 13.25 1.36
CA VAL A 173 -3.05 14.57 0.72
C VAL A 173 -3.21 14.32 -0.77
N ILE A 174 -4.35 14.73 -1.30
CA ILE A 174 -4.83 14.41 -2.63
C ILE A 174 -4.79 15.70 -3.46
N ASP A 175 -4.21 15.57 -4.64
CA ASP A 175 -4.43 16.49 -5.74
C ASP A 175 -5.29 15.74 -6.75
N GLU A 176 -6.54 16.15 -6.90
CA GLU A 176 -7.51 15.43 -7.75
C GLU A 176 -7.17 15.57 -9.24
N GLY A 177 -6.37 16.59 -9.60
CA GLY A 177 -6.14 16.94 -11.00
C GLY A 177 -7.41 17.44 -11.69
N GLU A 178 -7.32 17.64 -12.99
CA GLU A 178 -8.49 17.99 -13.82
C GLU A 178 -9.03 16.73 -14.50
N GLU A 179 -10.33 16.76 -14.80
CA GLU A 179 -10.93 15.76 -15.68
C GLU A 179 -10.30 15.87 -17.07
N ILE A 180 -10.04 14.73 -17.72
CA ILE A 180 -9.47 14.71 -19.06
C ILE A 180 -10.60 14.50 -20.08
N PRO A 181 -10.99 15.50 -20.88
CA PRO A 181 -11.98 15.28 -21.92
C PRO A 181 -11.41 14.42 -23.06
N VAL A 182 -12.25 13.54 -23.61
CA VAL A 182 -11.96 12.72 -24.78
C VAL A 182 -12.17 13.56 -26.02
N SER A 183 -11.08 14.07 -26.59
CA SER A 183 -11.17 14.90 -27.81
C SER A 183 -11.66 14.12 -29.03
N LYS A 184 -11.19 12.87 -29.20
CA LYS A 184 -11.53 12.04 -30.36
C LYS A 184 -11.33 10.56 -30.10
N ILE A 185 -12.23 9.73 -30.63
CA ILE A 185 -12.14 8.27 -30.67
C ILE A 185 -12.00 7.85 -32.13
N ASN A 186 -10.83 7.32 -32.49
CA ASN A 186 -10.60 6.79 -33.84
C ASN A 186 -10.66 5.26 -33.81
N VAL A 187 -11.41 4.68 -34.75
CA VAL A 187 -11.46 3.23 -34.98
C VAL A 187 -10.76 2.94 -36.30
N TYR A 188 -9.89 1.95 -36.30
CA TYR A 188 -9.11 1.52 -37.46
C TYR A 188 -9.33 0.03 -37.72
N GLY A 189 -9.25 -0.40 -38.98
CA GLY A 189 -9.41 -1.80 -39.38
C GLY A 189 -10.86 -2.28 -39.50
N ASN A 190 -11.86 -1.40 -39.30
CA ASN A 190 -13.27 -1.72 -39.47
C ASN A 190 -13.72 -1.50 -40.92
N GLU A 191 -13.45 -2.45 -41.81
CA GLU A 191 -13.85 -2.34 -43.23
C GLU A 191 -15.30 -2.78 -43.49
N SER A 192 -15.79 -3.78 -42.75
CA SER A 192 -17.12 -4.38 -42.96
C SER A 192 -18.21 -3.80 -42.04
N ILE A 193 -17.85 -2.87 -41.17
CA ILE A 193 -18.77 -2.24 -40.21
C ILE A 193 -18.43 -0.77 -40.06
N GLU A 194 -19.46 0.06 -40.03
CA GLU A 194 -19.30 1.50 -39.91
C GLU A 194 -18.76 1.89 -38.53
N THR A 195 -17.87 2.88 -38.49
CA THR A 195 -17.30 3.38 -37.22
C THR A 195 -18.39 3.86 -36.27
N SER A 196 -19.44 4.50 -36.80
CA SER A 196 -20.58 4.97 -36.01
C SER A 196 -21.34 3.85 -35.32
N GLU A 197 -21.42 2.66 -35.94
CA GLU A 197 -22.06 1.48 -35.35
C GLU A 197 -21.23 0.95 -34.17
N ILE A 198 -19.90 0.93 -34.29
CA ILE A 198 -18.99 0.60 -33.18
C ILE A 198 -19.11 1.64 -32.05
N LEU A 199 -19.08 2.94 -32.38
CA LEU A 199 -19.18 4.01 -31.39
C LEU A 199 -20.55 4.05 -30.67
N SER A 200 -21.58 3.44 -31.26
CA SER A 200 -22.93 3.39 -30.67
C SER A 200 -23.04 2.43 -29.49
N VAL A 201 -22.15 1.44 -29.37
CA VAL A 201 -22.21 0.40 -28.33
C VAL A 201 -21.25 0.61 -27.16
N ILE A 202 -20.28 1.52 -27.31
CA ILE A 202 -19.31 1.84 -26.27
C ILE A 202 -19.85 2.88 -25.29
N GLU A 203 -19.31 2.86 -24.07
CA GLU A 203 -19.62 3.79 -22.99
C GLU A 203 -18.91 5.13 -23.17
N MET A 204 -17.63 5.10 -23.57
CA MET A 204 -16.86 6.31 -23.86
C MET A 204 -17.52 7.15 -24.95
N LYS A 205 -17.47 8.48 -24.76
CA LYS A 205 -17.95 9.48 -25.71
C LYS A 205 -16.90 10.56 -25.88
N GLU A 206 -16.87 11.14 -27.07
CA GLU A 206 -16.14 12.38 -27.32
C GLU A 206 -16.83 13.54 -26.61
N GLU A 207 -16.06 14.54 -26.18
CA GLU A 207 -16.56 15.76 -25.58
C GLU A 207 -17.57 16.46 -26.50
N GLY A 208 -18.67 16.96 -25.93
CA GLY A 208 -19.68 17.76 -26.64
C GLY A 208 -20.78 16.97 -27.35
N VAL A 209 -20.76 15.63 -27.30
CA VAL A 209 -21.79 14.78 -27.94
C VAL A 209 -23.01 14.56 -27.02
N PHE A 210 -22.85 14.49 -25.68
CA PHE A 210 -23.93 14.36 -24.65
C PHE A 210 -23.42 14.80 -23.25
N GLU A 211 -24.21 14.62 -22.16
CA GLU A 211 -23.66 14.60 -20.79
C GLU A 211 -22.66 13.44 -20.66
N GLY A 212 -21.41 13.75 -20.29
CA GLY A 212 -20.27 12.85 -20.39
C GLY A 212 -19.22 13.36 -21.38
N GLY A 213 -18.13 12.62 -21.54
CA GLY A 213 -17.00 13.04 -22.38
C GLY A 213 -15.65 13.01 -21.68
N ASN A 214 -15.62 12.79 -20.36
CA ASN A 214 -14.38 12.62 -19.62
C ASN A 214 -13.84 11.19 -19.77
N PHE A 215 -12.53 11.09 -19.87
CA PHE A 215 -11.82 9.83 -19.99
C PHE A 215 -11.87 9.08 -18.66
N LYS A 216 -12.43 7.87 -18.72
CA LYS A 216 -12.45 6.92 -17.61
C LYS A 216 -11.73 5.65 -18.06
N GLU A 217 -10.65 5.30 -17.36
CA GLU A 217 -9.84 4.12 -17.69
C GLU A 217 -10.69 2.83 -17.64
N SER A 218 -11.60 2.74 -16.68
CA SER A 218 -12.53 1.61 -16.53
C SER A 218 -13.50 1.49 -17.71
N SER A 219 -14.08 2.59 -18.18
CA SER A 219 -14.92 2.61 -19.38
C SER A 219 -14.10 2.22 -20.62
N PHE A 220 -12.88 2.74 -20.78
CA PHE A 220 -11.99 2.37 -21.89
C PHE A 220 -11.68 0.87 -21.95
N GLU A 221 -11.31 0.27 -20.81
CA GLU A 221 -11.04 -1.17 -20.76
C GLU A 221 -12.30 -2.01 -21.05
N LYS A 222 -13.45 -1.60 -20.49
CA LYS A 222 -14.74 -2.26 -20.74
C LYS A 222 -15.20 -2.14 -22.20
N ASP A 223 -14.93 -1.02 -22.84
CA ASP A 223 -15.32 -0.76 -24.23
C ASP A 223 -14.57 -1.67 -25.20
N LYS A 224 -13.30 -2.01 -24.93
CA LYS A 224 -12.55 -2.99 -25.75
C LYS A 224 -13.28 -4.34 -25.82
N ASP A 225 -13.72 -4.85 -24.68
CA ASP A 225 -14.45 -6.11 -24.60
C ASP A 225 -15.83 -6.00 -25.25
N THR A 226 -16.50 -4.86 -25.05
CA THR A 226 -17.83 -4.57 -25.61
C THR A 226 -17.80 -4.56 -27.14
N ILE A 227 -16.80 -3.93 -27.75
CA ILE A 227 -16.62 -3.91 -29.21
C ILE A 227 -16.46 -5.33 -29.75
N VAL A 228 -15.55 -6.13 -29.16
CA VAL A 228 -15.31 -7.51 -29.62
C VAL A 228 -16.56 -8.38 -29.48
N ALA A 229 -17.26 -8.29 -28.34
CA ALA A 229 -18.50 -9.01 -28.11
C ALA A 229 -19.60 -8.61 -29.13
N TYR A 230 -19.71 -7.32 -29.42
CA TYR A 230 -20.66 -6.80 -30.40
C TYR A 230 -20.38 -7.33 -31.81
N LEU A 231 -19.13 -7.28 -32.28
CA LEU A 231 -18.75 -7.82 -33.59
C LEU A 231 -19.05 -9.32 -33.70
N LYS A 232 -18.73 -10.10 -32.67
CA LYS A 232 -19.07 -11.53 -32.63
C LYS A 232 -20.57 -11.77 -32.72
N SER A 233 -21.39 -10.94 -32.06
CA SER A 233 -22.86 -11.04 -32.14
C SER A 233 -23.41 -10.76 -33.55
N LYS A 234 -22.67 -10.00 -34.38
CA LYS A 234 -23.00 -9.70 -35.78
C LYS A 234 -22.48 -10.76 -36.76
N GLY A 235 -21.78 -11.78 -36.28
CA GLY A 235 -21.27 -12.90 -37.09
C GLY A 235 -19.78 -12.86 -37.38
N TYR A 236 -19.04 -11.86 -36.88
CA TYR A 236 -17.59 -11.77 -37.02
C TYR A 236 -16.89 -12.59 -35.91
N LEU A 237 -16.88 -13.92 -36.06
CA LEU A 237 -16.45 -14.85 -35.00
C LEU A 237 -14.95 -14.75 -34.66
N ASP A 238 -14.14 -14.39 -35.65
CA ASP A 238 -12.69 -14.17 -35.57
C ASP A 238 -12.32 -12.72 -35.22
N ALA A 239 -13.31 -11.86 -34.95
CA ALA A 239 -13.05 -10.49 -34.55
C ALA A 239 -12.19 -10.44 -33.28
N GLU A 240 -11.09 -9.68 -33.38
CA GLU A 240 -10.17 -9.40 -32.31
C GLU A 240 -9.74 -7.93 -32.32
N LEU A 241 -9.32 -7.46 -31.16
CA LEU A 241 -8.77 -6.11 -30.99
C LEU A 241 -7.24 -6.22 -30.92
N ILE A 242 -6.55 -5.65 -31.90
CA ILE A 242 -5.09 -5.55 -31.90
C ILE A 242 -4.70 -4.50 -30.86
N ARG A 243 -4.01 -4.92 -29.79
CA ARG A 243 -3.62 -4.04 -28.67
C ARG A 243 -2.52 -3.04 -29.03
N GLU A 244 -1.72 -3.36 -30.04
CA GLU A 244 -0.71 -2.44 -30.54
C GLU A 244 -1.40 -1.25 -31.23
N GLY A 245 -1.25 -0.05 -30.65
CA GLY A 245 -1.88 1.17 -31.15
C GLY A 245 -3.19 1.58 -30.48
N THR A 246 -3.77 0.75 -29.59
CA THR A 246 -4.88 1.17 -28.72
C THR A 246 -4.33 1.87 -27.48
N ASN A 247 -3.71 3.03 -27.70
CA ASN A 247 -3.08 3.84 -26.66
C ASN A 247 -3.76 5.20 -26.56
N TRP A 248 -3.66 5.79 -25.38
CA TRP A 248 -3.93 7.21 -25.16
C TRP A 248 -2.60 7.92 -24.86
N GLU A 249 -2.55 9.23 -25.11
CA GLU A 249 -1.39 10.09 -24.80
C GLU A 249 -1.81 11.14 -23.78
N ILE A 250 -0.97 11.36 -22.77
CA ILE A 250 -1.18 12.39 -21.73
C ILE A 250 -0.03 13.37 -21.75
N HIS A 251 -0.38 14.65 -21.72
CA HIS A 251 0.53 15.74 -21.41
C HIS A 251 0.35 16.09 -19.93
N TRP A 252 1.43 16.01 -19.16
CA TRP A 252 1.42 16.12 -17.70
C TRP A 252 2.07 17.41 -17.21
N GLU A 253 1.48 18.02 -16.17
CA GLU A 253 2.07 19.11 -15.39
C GLU A 253 2.35 18.65 -13.94
N ASN A 254 3.35 19.27 -13.28
CA ASN A 254 3.89 18.78 -12.01
C ASN A 254 2.94 18.98 -10.79
N PRO A 255 2.39 17.90 -10.19
CA PRO A 255 1.46 17.95 -9.07
C PRO A 255 2.16 18.18 -7.72
N GLU A 256 3.48 17.99 -7.60
CA GLU A 256 4.19 18.22 -6.33
C GLU A 256 4.06 19.69 -5.88
N LYS A 257 4.00 20.63 -6.81
CA LYS A 257 3.86 22.07 -6.53
C LYS A 257 2.51 22.41 -5.90
N LYS A 258 1.42 21.81 -6.39
CA LYS A 258 0.06 22.05 -5.89
C LYS A 258 -0.13 21.53 -4.46
N ILE A 259 0.56 20.43 -4.12
CA ILE A 259 0.51 19.83 -2.78
C ILE A 259 1.28 20.65 -1.75
N GLU A 260 2.39 21.28 -2.13
CA GLU A 260 3.13 22.18 -1.23
C GLU A 260 2.24 23.35 -0.78
N GLU A 261 1.46 23.93 -1.69
CA GLU A 261 0.52 25.03 -1.40
C GLU A 261 -0.63 24.62 -0.47
N LEU A 262 -1.10 23.37 -0.53
CA LEU A 262 -2.12 22.83 0.39
C LEU A 262 -1.56 22.50 1.79
N SER A 263 -0.24 22.39 1.93
CA SER A 263 0.44 22.00 3.17
C SER A 263 0.98 23.18 4.00
N SER A 264 0.96 24.40 3.44
CA SER A 264 1.36 25.66 4.06
C SER A 264 0.21 26.41 4.71
#